data_AF-A0A3P9I8H7-F1
#
_entry.id   AF-A0A3P9I8H7-F1
#
_cell.length_a   1.000
_cell.length_b   1.000
_cell.length_c   1.000
_cell.angle_alpha   90.00
_cell.angle_beta   90.00
_cell.angle_gamma   90.00
#
_symmetry.space_group_name_H-M   'P 1'
#
loop_
_entity.id
_entity.type
_entity.pdbx_description
1 polymer ?
#
loop_
_entity_poly.entity_id
_entity_poly.type
_entity_poly.pdbx_seq_one_letter_code
_entity_poly.pdbx_strand_id
1 'polypeptide(L)'
;MSRIDYSVWDHIEVSDDEDDTHPNIDTPSLFRWRHQARVERMEEFQKKGEDLKKGLAECRRKLTELQTKIQDLNLSDGVKTELTKYQGDEKKLKKEERDWEKKLDEYYREEKKMPWNVDTLSKEGFSKSIVNIKPETSEDTEEEKEKKHKTFVEKHEKQIKHFGMLRRWDDSQKYLSDNPHLVCEETANYLVIMCIDLEVEEKHALMEQVAHQTIVMQFILELAKSLKVDPRGCFRQFFSKIKTADQQYQDAFNDELEAFKERVRGRAKIRIEKALKEYEEEERQKRLGPGGLDPVEVYESLPAEMQKCFDEKDIQMLQEVISKMDPTEAKHHMKRCIDSGLWVPNSGEGKEEEGTYEEVKREPEETKE
;
A
#
# COMPACT_ATOMS: atom_id res chain seq x y z
N MET A 1 1.11 0.86 56.91
CA MET A 1 1.05 0.62 55.45
C MET A 1 2.43 0.89 54.91
N SER A 2 3.13 -0.12 54.38
CA SER A 2 4.36 0.16 53.63
C SER A 2 3.93 0.92 52.38
N ARG A 3 4.30 2.20 52.32
CA ARG A 3 4.01 3.06 51.18
C ARG A 3 4.97 2.62 50.07
N ILE A 4 4.49 2.56 48.83
CA ILE A 4 5.36 2.33 47.67
C ILE A 4 6.36 3.49 47.65
N ASP A 5 7.66 3.15 47.59
CA ASP A 5 8.75 4.12 47.70
C ASP A 5 9.48 4.23 46.37
N TYR A 6 9.52 5.46 45.84
CA TYR A 6 10.20 5.83 44.61
C TYR A 6 11.36 6.79 44.85
N SER A 7 11.76 6.99 46.12
CA SER A 7 12.79 7.97 46.50
C SER A 7 14.16 7.72 45.88
N VAL A 8 14.38 6.52 45.34
CA VAL A 8 15.59 6.20 44.58
C VAL A 8 15.77 7.14 43.38
N TRP A 9 14.70 7.73 42.84
CA TRP A 9 14.74 8.66 41.70
C TRP A 9 14.57 10.14 42.07
N ASP A 10 14.62 10.50 43.35
CA ASP A 10 14.42 11.90 43.80
C ASP A 10 15.58 12.84 43.39
N HIS A 11 16.73 12.29 43.02
CA HIS A 11 17.96 13.04 42.73
C HIS A 11 18.52 12.67 41.35
N ILE A 12 17.85 13.13 40.29
CA ILE A 12 18.33 12.98 38.91
C ILE A 12 18.85 14.33 38.41
N GLU A 13 20.07 14.35 37.90
CA GLU A 13 20.70 15.50 37.24
C GLU A 13 20.69 15.29 35.72
N VAL A 14 20.00 16.18 35.01
CA VAL A 14 19.96 16.25 33.54
C VAL A 14 20.66 17.53 33.10
N SER A 15 21.80 17.41 32.42
CA SER A 15 22.61 18.58 32.05
C SER A 15 21.94 19.51 31.05
N ASP A 16 21.03 18.97 30.23
CA ASP A 16 20.24 19.60 29.19
C ASP A 16 18.76 19.75 29.57
N ASP A 17 18.47 19.90 30.86
CA ASP A 17 17.12 20.16 31.36
C ASP A 17 16.59 21.51 30.84
N GLU A 18 15.63 21.45 29.92
CA GLU A 18 15.01 22.61 29.27
C GLU A 18 14.00 23.36 30.16
N ASP A 19 13.57 22.75 31.26
CA ASP A 19 12.70 23.39 32.24
C ASP A 19 13.50 24.25 33.25
N ASP A 20 14.78 23.93 33.49
CA ASP A 20 15.68 24.73 34.34
C ASP A 20 16.51 25.74 33.53
N THR A 21 15.81 26.74 33.00
CA THR A 21 16.38 27.81 32.17
C THR A 21 16.10 29.20 32.75
N HIS A 22 16.80 30.21 32.25
CA HIS A 22 16.61 31.59 32.67
C HIS A 22 16.56 32.51 31.44
N PRO A 23 15.59 33.46 31.33
CA PRO A 23 15.43 34.31 30.14
C PRO A 23 16.68 35.11 29.72
N ASN A 24 17.60 35.34 30.65
CA ASN A 24 18.84 36.08 30.40
C ASN A 24 20.09 35.20 30.18
N ILE A 25 19.95 33.88 30.16
CA ILE A 25 21.07 32.95 29.99
C ILE A 25 20.89 32.17 28.68
N ASP A 26 21.96 32.10 27.88
CA ASP A 26 21.99 31.32 26.66
C ASP A 26 22.00 29.81 26.97
N THR A 27 20.88 29.14 26.68
CA THR A 27 20.65 27.74 27.05
C THR A 27 21.62 26.76 26.40
N PRO A 28 22.00 26.85 25.11
CA PRO A 28 22.96 25.91 24.52
C PRO A 28 24.36 26.01 25.11
N SER A 29 24.77 27.19 25.58
CA SER A 29 26.04 27.37 26.29
C SER A 29 25.93 26.90 27.74
N LEU A 30 24.79 27.13 28.41
CA LEU A 30 24.51 26.64 29.76
C LEU A 30 24.53 25.11 29.83
N PHE A 31 23.89 24.40 28.90
CA PHE A 31 23.84 22.93 28.91
C PHE A 31 25.22 22.31 28.72
N ARG A 32 26.03 22.87 27.80
CA ARG A 32 27.43 22.46 27.63
C ARG A 32 28.26 22.72 28.88
N TRP A 33 28.04 23.85 29.54
CA TRP A 33 28.71 24.16 30.80
C TRP A 33 28.29 23.22 31.93
N ARG A 34 26.99 22.94 32.10
CA ARG A 34 26.47 21.96 33.07
C ARG A 34 27.05 20.56 32.81
N HIS A 35 27.11 20.13 31.55
CA HIS A 35 27.75 18.87 31.16
C HIS A 35 29.22 18.85 31.56
N GLN A 36 29.99 19.90 31.22
CA GLN A 36 31.41 20.00 31.56
C GLN A 36 31.63 19.96 33.08
N ALA A 37 30.85 20.75 33.84
CA ALA A 37 30.92 20.76 35.30
C ALA A 37 30.59 19.39 35.91
N ARG A 38 29.65 18.64 35.33
CA ARG A 38 29.33 17.27 35.75
C ARG A 38 30.49 16.31 35.50
N VAL A 39 31.10 16.35 34.31
CA VAL A 39 32.26 15.52 33.95
C VAL A 39 33.43 15.81 34.89
N GLU A 40 33.75 17.09 35.12
CA GLU A 40 34.81 17.51 36.05
C GLU A 40 34.56 17.02 37.49
N ARG A 41 33.34 17.19 38.01
CA ARG A 41 32.97 16.67 39.35
C ARG A 41 33.13 15.16 39.44
N MET A 42 32.75 14.40 38.39
CA MET A 42 32.91 12.95 38.36
C MET A 42 34.38 12.53 38.30
N GLU A 43 35.19 13.20 37.49
CA GLU A 43 36.64 12.93 37.39
C GLU A 43 37.36 13.21 38.72
N GLU A 44 37.06 14.34 39.37
CA GLU A 44 37.60 14.67 40.69
C GLU A 44 37.19 13.64 41.74
N PHE A 45 35.92 13.25 41.74
CA PHE A 45 35.40 12.24 42.66
C PHE A 45 36.10 10.89 42.45
N GLN A 46 36.23 10.44 41.20
CA GLN A 46 36.92 9.20 40.87
C GLN A 46 38.39 9.24 41.32
N LYS A 47 39.10 10.33 41.05
CA LYS A 47 40.50 10.52 41.46
C LYS A 47 40.66 10.48 42.97
N LYS A 48 39.77 11.16 43.72
CA LYS A 48 39.74 11.09 45.20
C LYS A 48 39.58 9.64 45.67
N GLY A 49 38.67 8.88 45.07
CA GLY A 49 38.46 7.47 45.38
C GLY A 49 39.70 6.60 45.12
N GLU A 50 40.40 6.83 44.01
CA GLU A 50 41.65 6.12 43.69
C GLU A 50 42.78 6.45 44.67
N ASP A 51 42.95 7.72 45.02
CA ASP A 51 44.00 8.17 45.95
C ASP A 51 43.76 7.63 47.37
N LEU A 52 42.50 7.60 47.83
CA LEU A 52 42.12 6.96 49.10
C LEU A 52 42.44 5.46 49.11
N LYS A 53 42.13 4.75 48.02
CA LYS A 53 42.41 3.31 47.88
C LYS A 53 43.92 3.02 47.84
N LYS A 54 44.70 3.83 47.13
CA LYS A 54 46.17 3.74 47.10
C LYS A 54 46.76 4.00 48.49
N GLY A 55 46.32 5.05 49.18
CA GLY A 55 46.77 5.37 50.54
C GLY A 55 46.49 4.25 51.54
N LEU A 56 45.28 3.67 51.50
CA LEU A 56 44.92 2.52 52.33
C LEU A 56 45.79 1.29 52.02
N ALA A 57 46.01 0.98 50.74
CA ALA A 57 46.84 -0.15 50.32
C ALA A 57 48.31 0.01 50.77
N GLU A 58 48.86 1.22 50.66
CA GLU A 58 50.21 1.52 51.15
C GLU A 58 50.34 1.41 52.67
N CYS A 59 49.35 1.93 53.42
CA CYS A 59 49.31 1.78 54.88
C CYS A 59 49.23 0.32 55.30
N ARG A 60 48.37 -0.47 54.66
CA ARG A 60 48.28 -1.93 54.89
C ARG A 60 49.58 -2.64 54.60
N ARG A 61 50.25 -2.31 53.48
CA ARG A 61 51.56 -2.87 53.14
C ARG A 61 52.60 -2.57 54.21
N LYS A 62 52.76 -1.30 54.61
CA LYS A 62 53.70 -0.89 55.68
C LYS A 62 53.40 -1.58 57.00
N LEU A 63 52.12 -1.75 57.32
CA LEU A 63 51.67 -2.43 58.54
C LEU A 63 52.04 -3.91 58.51
N THR A 64 51.84 -4.61 57.38
CA THR A 64 52.24 -6.02 57.23
C THR A 64 53.76 -6.21 57.28
N GLU A 65 54.54 -5.33 56.64
CA GLU A 65 56.01 -5.32 56.70
C GLU A 65 56.53 -5.06 58.12
N LEU A 66 55.83 -4.22 58.90
CA LEU A 66 56.19 -3.95 60.28
C LEU A 66 55.82 -5.10 61.22
N GLN A 67 54.67 -5.74 60.99
CA GLN A 67 54.24 -6.92 61.76
C GLN A 67 55.19 -8.10 61.57
N THR A 68 55.67 -8.33 60.34
CA THR A 68 56.69 -9.35 60.07
C THR A 68 58.00 -9.04 60.79
N LYS A 69 58.49 -7.78 60.74
CA LYS A 69 59.68 -7.36 61.51
C LYS A 69 59.51 -7.54 63.02
N ILE A 70 58.33 -7.28 63.57
CA ILE A 70 58.04 -7.51 65.00
C ILE A 70 58.04 -9.02 65.31
N GLN A 71 57.53 -9.87 64.43
CA GLN A 71 57.59 -11.33 64.59
C GLN A 71 59.04 -11.84 64.56
N ASP A 72 59.85 -11.38 63.60
CA ASP A 72 61.26 -11.76 63.46
C ASP A 72 62.10 -11.32 64.68
N LEU A 73 61.86 -10.11 65.20
CA LEU A 73 62.54 -9.58 66.38
C LEU A 73 62.10 -10.22 67.71
N ASN A 74 60.92 -10.85 67.75
CA ASN A 74 60.49 -11.66 68.90
C ASN A 74 61.14 -13.05 68.92
N LEU A 75 61.62 -13.53 67.77
CA LEU A 75 62.31 -14.83 67.62
C LEU A 75 63.84 -14.72 67.84
N SER A 76 64.39 -13.51 67.69
CA SER A 76 65.78 -13.17 68.00
C SER A 76 65.87 -12.54 69.40
N ASP A 77 66.98 -12.72 70.14
CA ASP A 77 67.23 -12.11 71.47
C ASP A 77 67.52 -10.59 71.34
N GLY A 78 66.62 -9.88 70.66
CA GLY A 78 66.75 -8.51 70.20
C GLY A 78 66.57 -7.49 71.31
N VAL A 79 67.27 -6.36 71.17
CA VAL A 79 67.28 -5.26 72.13
C VAL A 79 65.85 -4.77 72.40
N LYS A 80 65.38 -4.90 73.66
CA LYS A 80 64.02 -4.49 74.12
C LYS A 80 63.61 -3.06 73.71
N THR A 81 64.57 -2.19 73.44
CA THR A 81 64.35 -0.80 73.00
C THR A 81 63.94 -0.68 71.53
N GLU A 82 64.30 -1.62 70.64
CA GLU A 82 63.85 -1.60 69.24
C GLU A 82 62.45 -2.21 69.10
N LEU A 83 62.16 -3.27 69.85
CA LEU A 83 60.83 -3.89 69.90
C LEU A 83 59.75 -2.88 70.35
N THR A 84 60.04 -2.08 71.37
CA THR A 84 59.12 -1.05 71.87
C THR A 84 58.90 0.09 70.88
N LYS A 85 59.91 0.45 70.07
CA LYS A 85 59.77 1.41 68.96
C LYS A 85 58.86 0.87 67.86
N TYR A 86 59.12 -0.35 67.37
CA TYR A 86 58.31 -0.97 66.31
C TYR A 86 56.86 -1.22 66.74
N GLN A 87 56.62 -1.63 68.00
CA GLN A 87 55.26 -1.73 68.54
C GLN A 87 54.56 -0.36 68.64
N GLY A 88 55.31 0.71 68.93
CA GLY A 88 54.81 2.08 68.89
C GLY A 88 54.40 2.52 67.49
N ASP A 89 55.23 2.21 66.49
CA ASP A 89 54.96 2.53 65.09
C ASP A 89 53.84 1.64 64.49
N GLU A 90 53.67 0.41 64.97
CA GLU A 90 52.54 -0.45 64.59
C GLU A 90 51.21 0.14 65.08
N LYS A 91 51.19 0.65 66.32
CA LYS A 91 50.01 1.35 66.85
C LYS A 91 49.69 2.62 66.06
N LYS A 92 50.70 3.35 65.59
CA LYS A 92 50.51 4.53 64.72
C LYS A 92 49.96 4.14 63.35
N LEU A 93 50.57 3.16 62.68
CA LEU A 93 50.11 2.67 61.37
C LEU A 93 48.70 2.07 61.44
N LYS A 94 48.35 1.36 62.53
CA LYS A 94 46.98 0.88 62.78
C LYS A 94 45.97 2.02 62.94
N LYS A 95 46.39 3.15 63.53
CA LYS A 95 45.56 4.34 63.62
C LYS A 95 45.37 5.00 62.25
N GLU A 96 46.45 5.12 61.48
CA GLU A 96 46.40 5.63 60.10
C GLU A 96 45.52 4.77 59.20
N GLU A 97 45.61 3.44 59.28
CA GLU A 97 44.73 2.52 58.55
C GLU A 97 43.25 2.77 58.88
N ARG A 98 42.90 2.86 60.17
CA ARG A 98 41.53 3.18 60.60
C ARG A 98 41.06 4.54 60.10
N ASP A 99 41.94 5.52 60.04
CA ASP A 99 41.59 6.85 59.53
C ASP A 99 41.41 6.83 58.00
N TRP A 100 42.16 6.01 57.26
CA TRP A 100 41.92 5.75 55.84
C TRP A 100 40.61 4.99 55.58
N GLU A 101 40.30 3.98 56.39
CA GLU A 101 39.02 3.24 56.30
C GLU A 101 37.83 4.17 56.53
N LYS A 102 37.89 5.05 57.54
CA LYS A 102 36.84 6.07 57.75
C LYS A 102 36.67 7.00 56.55
N LYS A 103 37.77 7.48 55.96
CA LYS A 103 37.71 8.32 54.74
C LYS A 103 37.11 7.57 53.56
N LEU A 104 37.38 6.27 53.43
CA LEU A 104 36.82 5.43 52.37
C LEU A 104 35.31 5.18 52.60
N ASP A 105 34.89 4.98 53.85
CA ASP A 105 33.48 4.87 54.21
C ASP A 105 32.71 6.17 53.95
N GLU A 106 33.33 7.33 54.22
CA GLU A 106 32.80 8.64 53.86
C GLU A 106 32.67 8.79 52.34
N TYR A 107 33.68 8.38 51.57
CA TYR A 107 33.62 8.34 50.11
C TYR A 107 32.44 7.49 49.59
N TYR A 108 32.21 6.29 50.14
CA TYR A 108 31.05 5.46 49.73
C TYR A 108 29.70 6.06 50.13
N ARG A 109 29.65 6.87 51.19
CA ARG A 109 28.43 7.62 51.55
C ARG A 109 28.19 8.80 50.61
N GLU A 110 29.25 9.46 50.16
CA GLU A 110 29.17 10.50 49.12
C GLU A 110 28.71 9.89 47.79
N GLU A 111 29.23 8.72 47.41
CA GLU A 111 28.84 8.00 46.19
C GLU A 111 27.34 7.69 46.15
N LYS A 112 26.76 7.22 47.27
CA LYS A 112 25.31 6.95 47.38
C LYS A 112 24.43 8.20 47.30
N LYS A 113 25.00 9.38 47.55
CA LYS A 113 24.28 10.67 47.48
C LYS A 113 24.49 11.37 46.13
N MET A 114 25.35 10.82 45.26
CA MET A 114 25.58 11.42 43.96
C MET A 114 24.28 11.42 43.15
N PRO A 115 24.00 12.52 42.42
CA PRO A 115 22.87 12.57 41.53
C PRO A 115 22.97 11.49 40.45
N TRP A 116 21.84 10.87 40.16
CA TRP A 116 21.68 10.00 39.02
C TRP A 116 21.78 10.78 37.72
N ASN A 117 22.53 10.27 36.76
CA ASN A 117 22.71 10.85 35.44
C ASN A 117 22.82 9.71 34.40
N VAL A 118 22.97 10.05 33.12
CA VAL A 118 23.04 9.06 32.03
C VAL A 118 24.12 7.99 32.23
N ASP A 119 25.22 8.32 32.93
CA ASP A 119 26.36 7.43 33.15
C ASP A 119 26.19 6.52 34.38
N THR A 120 25.28 6.86 35.30
CA THR A 120 25.05 6.14 36.56
C THR A 120 23.72 5.39 36.57
N LEU A 121 22.70 5.91 35.88
CA LEU A 121 21.36 5.32 35.81
C LEU A 121 21.35 3.96 35.10
N SER A 122 22.09 3.85 34.00
CA SER A 122 22.07 2.65 33.18
C SER A 122 23.36 2.51 32.36
N LYS A 123 23.51 1.35 31.73
CA LYS A 123 24.58 1.08 30.77
C LYS A 123 23.95 0.56 29.48
N GLU A 124 24.65 0.71 28.37
CA GLU A 124 24.22 0.17 27.09
C GLU A 124 24.07 -1.37 27.19
N GLY A 125 22.83 -1.84 27.28
CA GLY A 125 22.53 -3.27 27.40
C GLY A 125 22.46 -3.98 26.04
N PHE A 126 21.92 -3.30 25.04
CA PHE A 126 21.77 -3.80 23.68
C PHE A 126 21.65 -2.64 22.70
N SER A 127 22.36 -2.74 21.57
CA SER A 127 22.29 -1.77 20.49
C SER A 127 22.36 -2.48 19.14
N LYS A 128 21.33 -2.27 18.33
CA LYS A 128 21.21 -2.87 17.00
C LYS A 128 20.56 -1.86 16.06
N SER A 129 21.31 -1.45 15.04
CA SER A 129 20.76 -0.68 13.93
C SER A 129 20.33 -1.62 12.81
N ILE A 130 19.24 -1.25 12.13
CA ILE A 130 18.78 -1.92 10.90
C ILE A 130 18.48 -0.82 9.90
N VAL A 131 19.21 -0.83 8.79
CA VAL A 131 18.94 0.07 7.66
C VAL A 131 18.14 -0.71 6.65
N ASN A 132 16.95 -0.21 6.30
CA ASN A 132 16.07 -0.84 5.33
C ASN A 132 16.56 -0.58 3.89
N ILE A 133 17.66 -1.22 3.51
CA ILE A 133 18.15 -1.22 2.13
C ILE A 133 17.22 -2.14 1.34
N LYS A 134 16.40 -1.55 0.46
CA LYS A 134 15.46 -2.31 -0.36
C LYS A 134 16.22 -3.19 -1.35
N PRO A 135 15.78 -4.44 -1.59
CA PRO A 135 16.35 -5.26 -2.65
C PRO A 135 16.05 -4.63 -4.02
N GLU A 136 16.94 -4.85 -4.99
CA GLU A 136 16.66 -4.51 -6.38
C GLU A 136 15.45 -5.31 -6.86
N THR A 137 14.39 -4.61 -7.26
CA THR A 137 13.19 -5.22 -7.82
C THR A 137 13.47 -5.67 -9.24
N SER A 138 13.40 -6.98 -9.50
CA SER A 138 13.25 -7.53 -10.85
C SER A 138 11.89 -7.15 -11.42
N GLU A 139 11.79 -6.95 -12.74
CA GLU A 139 10.50 -6.74 -13.40
C GLU A 139 9.67 -8.02 -13.34
N ASP A 140 8.45 -7.92 -12.80
CA ASP A 140 7.49 -9.04 -12.75
C ASP A 140 7.12 -9.50 -14.16
N THR A 141 6.93 -10.80 -14.35
CA THR A 141 6.43 -11.35 -15.62
C THR A 141 4.95 -10.97 -15.85
N GLU A 142 4.50 -10.95 -17.12
CA GLU A 142 3.11 -10.63 -17.45
C GLU A 142 2.09 -11.57 -16.78
N GLU A 143 2.43 -12.85 -16.61
CA GLU A 143 1.57 -13.81 -15.91
C GLU A 143 1.44 -13.51 -14.41
N GLU A 144 2.51 -13.03 -13.77
CA GLU A 144 2.49 -12.61 -12.37
C GLU A 144 1.69 -11.32 -12.18
N LYS A 145 1.81 -10.36 -13.11
CA LYS A 145 0.99 -9.14 -13.11
C LYS A 145 -0.49 -9.47 -13.23
N GLU A 146 -0.87 -10.40 -14.11
CA GLU A 146 -2.28 -10.80 -14.28
C GLU A 146 -2.83 -11.48 -13.00
N LYS A 147 -2.09 -12.42 -12.41
CA LYS A 147 -2.49 -13.07 -11.15
C LYS A 147 -2.60 -12.05 -10.01
N LYS A 148 -1.65 -11.12 -9.92
CA LYS A 148 -1.67 -10.02 -8.96
C LYS A 148 -2.87 -9.11 -9.19
N HIS A 149 -3.17 -8.76 -10.44
CA HIS A 149 -4.34 -7.95 -10.80
C HIS A 149 -5.63 -8.61 -10.33
N LYS A 150 -5.85 -9.87 -10.69
CA LYS A 150 -7.06 -10.61 -10.32
C LYS A 150 -7.24 -10.69 -8.80
N THR A 151 -6.21 -11.13 -8.09
CA THR A 151 -6.27 -11.27 -6.62
C THR A 151 -6.40 -9.93 -5.89
N PHE A 152 -5.75 -8.87 -6.41
CA PHE A 152 -5.85 -7.52 -5.86
C PHE A 152 -7.25 -6.95 -6.02
N VAL A 153 -7.80 -7.04 -7.23
CA VAL A 153 -9.15 -6.57 -7.55
C VAL A 153 -10.18 -7.30 -6.70
N GLU A 154 -10.13 -8.64 -6.63
CA GLU A 154 -11.06 -9.43 -5.81
C GLU A 154 -11.02 -9.03 -4.33
N LYS A 155 -9.83 -8.73 -3.79
CA LYS A 155 -9.66 -8.34 -2.39
C LYS A 155 -10.12 -6.91 -2.10
N HIS A 156 -9.88 -5.99 -3.03
CA HIS A 156 -10.03 -4.55 -2.81
C HIS A 156 -11.15 -3.90 -3.63
N GLU A 157 -11.99 -4.69 -4.31
CA GLU A 157 -13.05 -4.24 -5.21
C GLU A 157 -13.91 -3.12 -4.61
N LYS A 158 -14.44 -3.34 -3.40
CA LYS A 158 -15.29 -2.36 -2.70
C LYS A 158 -14.56 -1.06 -2.43
N GLN A 159 -13.27 -1.14 -2.11
CA GLN A 159 -12.46 0.02 -1.81
C GLN A 159 -12.13 0.82 -3.08
N ILE A 160 -11.86 0.13 -4.19
CA ILE A 160 -11.65 0.73 -5.51
C ILE A 160 -12.92 1.43 -5.98
N LYS A 161 -14.08 0.76 -5.90
CA LYS A 161 -15.39 1.35 -6.21
C LYS A 161 -15.67 2.59 -5.37
N HIS A 162 -15.39 2.54 -4.06
CA HIS A 162 -15.57 3.70 -3.19
C HIS A 162 -14.71 4.88 -3.64
N PHE A 163 -13.42 4.66 -3.94
CA PHE A 163 -12.57 5.70 -4.49
C PHE A 163 -13.13 6.28 -5.79
N GLY A 164 -13.60 5.42 -6.71
CA GLY A 164 -14.22 5.83 -7.97
C GLY A 164 -15.45 6.73 -7.82
N MET A 165 -16.15 6.64 -6.68
CA MET A 165 -17.34 7.45 -6.41
C MET A 165 -17.03 8.80 -5.74
N LEU A 166 -15.78 9.06 -5.33
CA LEU A 166 -15.39 10.33 -4.73
C LEU A 166 -15.27 11.43 -5.79
N ARG A 167 -15.32 12.70 -5.36
CA ARG A 167 -15.08 13.87 -6.24
C ARG A 167 -14.11 14.86 -5.64
N ARG A 168 -14.33 15.23 -4.38
CA ARG A 168 -13.58 16.29 -3.73
C ARG A 168 -12.13 15.86 -3.53
N TRP A 169 -11.21 16.76 -3.84
CA TRP A 169 -9.78 16.51 -3.74
C TRP A 169 -9.33 16.09 -2.34
N ASP A 170 -9.89 16.72 -1.30
CA ASP A 170 -9.57 16.39 0.10
C ASP A 170 -10.03 14.99 0.47
N ASP A 171 -11.22 14.59 0.03
CA ASP A 171 -11.79 13.26 0.31
C ASP A 171 -11.00 12.18 -0.41
N SER A 172 -10.69 12.36 -1.70
CA SER A 172 -9.84 11.44 -2.48
C SER A 172 -8.44 11.32 -1.87
N GLN A 173 -7.82 12.44 -1.46
CA GLN A 173 -6.49 12.42 -0.84
C GLN A 173 -6.49 11.73 0.52
N LYS A 174 -7.51 11.98 1.35
CA LYS A 174 -7.68 11.32 2.65
C LYS A 174 -7.90 9.83 2.47
N TYR A 175 -8.80 9.44 1.56
CA TYR A 175 -9.12 8.05 1.32
C TYR A 175 -7.94 7.23 0.82
N LEU A 176 -7.11 7.79 -0.08
CA LEU A 176 -5.85 7.17 -0.51
C LEU A 176 -4.77 7.19 0.57
N SER A 177 -4.84 8.12 1.53
CA SER A 177 -3.96 8.10 2.71
C SER A 177 -4.32 6.97 3.68
N ASP A 178 -5.61 6.72 3.86
CA ASP A 178 -6.12 5.62 4.68
C ASP A 178 -5.95 4.26 3.96
N ASN A 179 -5.93 4.27 2.63
CA ASN A 179 -5.78 3.08 1.79
C ASN A 179 -4.64 3.23 0.74
N PRO A 180 -3.35 3.31 1.15
CA PRO A 180 -2.25 3.56 0.21
C PRO A 180 -2.04 2.44 -0.81
N HIS A 181 -2.46 1.21 -0.52
CA HIS A 181 -2.34 0.07 -1.43
C HIS A 181 -3.15 0.25 -2.71
N LEU A 182 -4.19 1.10 -2.71
CA LEU A 182 -5.00 1.43 -3.89
C LEU A 182 -4.25 2.28 -4.92
N VAL A 183 -3.14 2.93 -4.53
CA VAL A 183 -2.35 3.75 -5.45
C VAL A 183 -1.43 2.84 -6.27
N CYS A 184 -1.98 2.24 -7.32
CA CYS A 184 -1.29 1.32 -8.22
C CYS A 184 -2.00 1.22 -9.58
N GLU A 185 -1.35 0.60 -10.56
CA GLU A 185 -1.87 0.47 -11.93
C GLU A 185 -3.12 -0.42 -11.98
N GLU A 186 -3.21 -1.43 -11.12
CA GLU A 186 -4.33 -2.36 -11.05
C GLU A 186 -5.65 -1.64 -10.73
N THR A 187 -5.60 -0.66 -9.81
CA THR A 187 -6.76 0.18 -9.48
C THR A 187 -7.21 1.02 -10.69
N ALA A 188 -6.26 1.64 -11.40
CA ALA A 188 -6.58 2.43 -12.60
C ALA A 188 -7.23 1.55 -13.68
N ASN A 189 -6.67 0.37 -13.95
CA ASN A 189 -7.19 -0.58 -14.94
C ASN A 189 -8.61 -1.03 -14.59
N TYR A 190 -8.87 -1.35 -13.32
CA TYR A 190 -10.20 -1.74 -12.87
C TYR A 190 -11.23 -0.61 -13.06
N LEU A 191 -10.86 0.63 -12.71
CA LEU A 191 -11.76 1.78 -12.88
C LEU A 191 -12.06 2.06 -14.36
N VAL A 192 -11.11 1.84 -15.27
CA VAL A 192 -11.36 1.93 -16.73
C VAL A 192 -12.40 0.91 -17.18
N ILE A 193 -12.27 -0.35 -16.75
CA ILE A 193 -13.24 -1.40 -17.09
C ILE A 193 -14.62 -1.05 -16.53
N MET A 194 -14.66 -0.61 -15.27
CA MET A 194 -15.89 -0.17 -14.61
C MET A 194 -16.57 0.98 -15.38
N CYS A 195 -15.81 1.95 -15.92
CA CYS A 195 -16.39 3.00 -16.76
C CYS A 195 -17.07 2.44 -18.02
N ILE A 196 -16.46 1.44 -18.67
CA ILE A 196 -17.03 0.81 -19.86
C ILE A 196 -18.30 0.02 -19.51
N ASP A 197 -18.28 -0.74 -18.41
CA ASP A 197 -19.45 -1.49 -17.95
C ASP A 197 -20.61 -0.54 -17.63
N LEU A 198 -20.35 0.56 -16.91
CA LEU A 198 -21.36 1.56 -16.59
C LEU A 198 -21.94 2.25 -17.83
N GLU A 199 -21.14 2.47 -18.86
CA GLU A 199 -21.61 3.05 -20.12
C GLU A 199 -22.48 2.07 -20.91
N VAL A 200 -22.14 0.77 -20.90
CA VAL A 200 -22.96 -0.29 -21.49
C VAL A 200 -24.28 -0.47 -20.73
N GLU A 201 -24.27 -0.28 -19.41
CA GLU A 201 -25.47 -0.29 -18.55
C GLU A 201 -26.29 1.03 -18.61
N GLU A 202 -25.97 1.96 -19.51
CA GLU A 202 -26.62 3.28 -19.68
C GLU A 202 -26.55 4.19 -18.43
N LYS A 203 -25.61 3.93 -17.50
CA LYS A 203 -25.39 4.72 -16.28
C LYS A 203 -24.39 5.86 -16.52
N HIS A 204 -24.67 6.71 -17.49
CA HIS A 204 -23.75 7.77 -17.97
C HIS A 204 -23.27 8.72 -16.86
N ALA A 205 -24.16 9.17 -15.98
CA ALA A 205 -23.79 10.10 -14.90
C ALA A 205 -22.78 9.48 -13.91
N LEU A 206 -22.92 8.18 -13.61
CA LEU A 206 -21.98 7.47 -12.74
C LEU A 206 -20.67 7.18 -13.47
N MET A 207 -20.72 6.86 -14.76
CA MET A 207 -19.52 6.70 -15.60
C MET A 207 -18.66 7.96 -15.57
N GLU A 208 -19.25 9.15 -15.72
CA GLU A 208 -18.50 10.41 -15.70
C GLU A 208 -17.82 10.70 -14.36
N GLN A 209 -18.48 10.32 -13.25
CA GLN A 209 -17.93 10.43 -11.91
C GLN A 209 -16.72 9.49 -11.73
N VAL A 210 -16.86 8.23 -12.14
CA VAL A 210 -15.78 7.24 -12.05
C VAL A 210 -14.64 7.62 -12.98
N ALA A 211 -14.92 8.10 -14.19
CA ALA A 211 -13.94 8.56 -15.17
C ALA A 211 -13.03 9.66 -14.60
N HIS A 212 -13.60 10.60 -13.83
CA HIS A 212 -12.79 11.61 -13.14
C HIS A 212 -11.76 10.98 -12.21
N GLN A 213 -12.18 10.05 -11.33
CA GLN A 213 -11.26 9.39 -10.40
C GLN A 213 -10.27 8.45 -11.11
N THR A 214 -10.65 7.87 -12.25
CA THR A 214 -9.73 7.12 -13.11
C THR A 214 -8.57 8.00 -13.58
N ILE A 215 -8.87 9.20 -14.07
CA ILE A 215 -7.86 10.16 -14.55
C ILE A 215 -7.00 10.68 -13.38
N VAL A 216 -7.60 10.90 -12.20
CA VAL A 216 -6.84 11.20 -10.98
C VAL A 216 -5.79 10.13 -10.69
N MET A 217 -6.18 8.85 -10.73
CA MET A 217 -5.23 7.76 -10.51
C MET A 217 -4.16 7.70 -11.60
N GLN A 218 -4.54 7.88 -12.87
CA GLN A 218 -3.57 7.90 -13.98
C GLN A 218 -2.55 9.02 -13.86
N PHE A 219 -2.97 10.24 -13.51
CA PHE A 219 -2.06 11.36 -13.30
C PHE A 219 -1.12 11.15 -12.10
N ILE A 220 -1.60 10.49 -11.04
CA ILE A 220 -0.74 10.09 -9.91
C ILE A 220 0.34 9.11 -10.38
N LEU A 221 -0.03 8.10 -11.17
CA LEU A 221 0.91 7.11 -11.71
C LEU A 221 1.89 7.73 -12.71
N GLU A 222 1.43 8.66 -13.54
CA GLU A 222 2.27 9.39 -14.49
C GLU A 222 3.29 10.28 -13.77
N LEU A 223 2.84 11.04 -12.77
CA LEU A 223 3.73 11.84 -11.93
C LEU A 223 4.80 10.97 -11.25
N ALA A 224 4.41 9.79 -10.76
CA ALA A 224 5.33 8.84 -10.14
C ALA A 224 6.38 8.32 -11.13
N LYS A 225 5.96 7.99 -12.37
CA LYS A 225 6.86 7.59 -13.47
C LYS A 225 7.83 8.71 -13.83
N SER A 226 7.35 9.96 -13.96
CA SER A 226 8.22 11.11 -14.25
C SER A 226 9.25 11.36 -13.15
N LEU A 227 8.86 11.18 -11.88
CA LEU A 227 9.74 11.37 -10.72
C LEU A 227 10.60 10.14 -10.39
N LYS A 228 10.36 9.00 -11.04
CA LYS A 228 11.02 7.70 -10.75
C LYS A 228 10.89 7.29 -9.28
N VAL A 229 9.71 7.51 -8.70
CA VAL A 229 9.40 7.15 -7.31
C VAL A 229 8.17 6.25 -7.28
N ASP A 230 8.01 5.51 -6.19
CA ASP A 230 6.79 4.73 -5.96
C ASP A 230 5.56 5.67 -5.89
N PRO A 231 4.48 5.41 -6.63
CA PRO A 231 3.26 6.22 -6.62
C PRO A 231 2.69 6.50 -5.21
N ARG A 232 2.82 5.53 -4.31
CA ARG A 232 2.36 5.62 -2.92
C ARG A 232 3.15 6.64 -2.10
N GLY A 233 4.37 6.95 -2.53
CA GLY A 233 5.23 7.97 -1.94
C GLY A 233 4.91 9.39 -2.42
N CYS A 234 4.32 9.56 -3.60
CA CYS A 234 4.16 10.87 -4.24
C CYS A 234 2.72 11.30 -4.53
N PHE A 235 1.70 10.46 -4.36
CA PHE A 235 0.32 10.81 -4.69
C PHE A 235 -0.18 12.09 -4.00
N ARG A 236 0.28 12.41 -2.79
CA ARG A 236 -0.08 13.66 -2.09
C ARG A 236 0.43 14.90 -2.82
N GLN A 237 1.55 14.81 -3.53
CA GLN A 237 2.08 15.91 -4.32
C GLN A 237 1.19 16.21 -5.53
N PHE A 238 0.56 15.20 -6.13
CA PHE A 238 -0.46 15.42 -7.16
C PHE A 238 -1.61 16.28 -6.61
N PHE A 239 -2.18 15.90 -5.46
CA PHE A 239 -3.27 16.68 -4.85
C PHE A 239 -2.85 18.08 -4.42
N SER A 240 -1.60 18.26 -3.99
CA SER A 240 -1.06 19.60 -3.71
C SER A 240 -0.97 20.42 -5.00
N LYS A 241 -0.46 19.84 -6.08
CA LYS A 241 -0.31 20.51 -7.38
C LYS A 241 -1.64 20.88 -8.00
N ILE A 242 -2.62 19.95 -8.05
CA ILE A 242 -3.92 20.21 -8.69
C ILE A 242 -4.72 21.30 -7.96
N LYS A 243 -4.55 21.43 -6.63
CA LYS A 243 -5.23 22.48 -5.84
C LYS A 243 -4.62 23.87 -6.02
N THR A 244 -3.33 23.95 -6.30
CA THR A 244 -2.61 25.22 -6.50
C THR A 244 -2.21 25.44 -7.95
N ALA A 245 -2.75 24.64 -8.87
CA ALA A 245 -2.39 24.63 -10.27
C ALA A 245 -2.97 25.84 -11.00
N ASP A 246 -2.17 26.40 -11.90
CA ASP A 246 -2.63 27.40 -12.87
C ASP A 246 -3.74 26.84 -13.76
N GLN A 247 -4.58 27.72 -14.29
CA GLN A 247 -5.73 27.37 -15.12
C GLN A 247 -5.35 26.42 -16.27
N GLN A 248 -4.19 26.63 -16.90
CA GLN A 248 -3.69 25.77 -17.98
C GLN A 248 -3.54 24.30 -17.59
N TYR A 249 -3.14 24.01 -16.35
CA TYR A 249 -2.98 22.63 -15.88
C TYR A 249 -4.33 22.00 -15.54
N GLN A 250 -5.29 22.79 -15.04
CA GLN A 250 -6.67 22.33 -14.84
C GLN A 250 -7.36 22.05 -16.19
N ASP A 251 -7.13 22.92 -17.17
CA ASP A 251 -7.66 22.75 -18.53
C ASP A 251 -7.09 21.48 -19.17
N ALA A 252 -5.78 21.25 -19.09
CA ALA A 252 -5.17 20.01 -19.58
C ALA A 252 -5.72 18.75 -18.90
N PHE A 253 -5.99 18.81 -17.58
CA PHE A 253 -6.64 17.71 -16.87
C PHE A 253 -8.08 17.47 -17.37
N ASN A 254 -8.84 18.54 -17.61
CA ASN A 254 -10.20 18.44 -18.11
C ASN A 254 -10.25 17.93 -19.57
N ASP A 255 -9.31 18.36 -20.41
CA ASP A 255 -9.19 17.89 -21.80
C ASP A 255 -8.88 16.39 -21.85
N GLU A 256 -7.97 15.90 -21.01
CA GLU A 256 -7.70 14.47 -20.88
C GLU A 256 -8.89 13.68 -20.33
N LEU A 257 -9.64 14.27 -19.39
CA LEU A 257 -10.87 13.66 -18.88
C LEU A 257 -11.94 13.53 -19.97
N GLU A 258 -12.19 14.56 -20.76
CA GLU A 258 -13.16 14.50 -21.86
C GLU A 258 -12.70 13.54 -22.97
N ALA A 259 -11.41 13.58 -23.34
CA ALA A 259 -10.84 12.62 -24.27
C ALA A 259 -10.97 11.17 -23.77
N PHE A 260 -10.83 10.95 -22.46
CA PHE A 260 -11.05 9.64 -21.85
C PHE A 260 -12.52 9.21 -21.89
N LYS A 261 -13.47 10.08 -21.56
CA LYS A 261 -14.91 9.80 -21.68
C LYS A 261 -15.29 9.39 -23.10
N GLU A 262 -14.78 10.10 -24.12
CA GLU A 262 -15.02 9.75 -25.52
C GLU A 262 -14.46 8.37 -25.88
N ARG A 263 -13.26 8.03 -25.40
CA ARG A 263 -12.69 6.68 -25.58
C ARG A 263 -13.55 5.60 -24.91
N VAL A 264 -14.10 5.87 -23.73
CA VAL A 264 -15.00 4.94 -23.01
C VAL A 264 -16.29 4.74 -23.81
N ARG A 265 -16.94 5.82 -24.26
CA ARG A 265 -18.14 5.79 -25.12
C ARG A 265 -17.90 4.98 -26.40
N GLY A 266 -16.76 5.20 -27.07
CA GLY A 266 -16.37 4.43 -28.25
C GLY A 266 -16.20 2.93 -27.97
N ARG A 267 -15.55 2.56 -26.87
CA ARG A 267 -15.38 1.15 -26.48
C ARG A 267 -16.70 0.48 -26.07
N ALA A 268 -17.58 1.20 -25.40
CA ALA A 268 -18.91 0.71 -25.05
C ALA A 268 -19.74 0.42 -26.30
N LYS A 269 -19.75 1.34 -27.29
CA LYS A 269 -20.42 1.14 -28.59
C LYS A 269 -19.93 -0.12 -29.29
N ILE A 270 -18.61 -0.33 -29.38
CA ILE A 270 -18.03 -1.54 -29.98
C ILE A 270 -18.51 -2.82 -29.28
N ARG A 271 -18.61 -2.79 -27.94
CA ARG A 271 -19.08 -3.95 -27.17
C ARG A 271 -20.56 -4.22 -27.39
N ILE A 272 -21.39 -3.18 -27.49
CA ILE A 272 -22.82 -3.28 -27.81
C ILE A 272 -23.02 -3.81 -29.23
N GLU A 273 -22.31 -3.25 -30.22
CA GLU A 273 -22.35 -3.70 -31.62
C GLU A 273 -21.96 -5.16 -31.76
N LYS A 274 -20.93 -5.61 -31.02
CA LYS A 274 -20.52 -7.01 -31.00
C LYS A 274 -21.64 -7.92 -30.46
N ALA A 275 -22.26 -7.55 -29.34
CA ALA A 275 -23.36 -8.31 -28.76
C ALA A 275 -24.59 -8.33 -29.68
N LEU A 276 -24.90 -7.21 -30.34
CA LEU A 276 -25.99 -7.11 -31.32
C LEU A 276 -25.72 -8.02 -32.52
N LYS A 277 -24.49 -8.03 -33.05
CA LYS A 277 -24.11 -8.89 -34.17
C LYS A 277 -24.16 -10.38 -33.81
N GLU A 278 -23.73 -10.74 -32.61
CA GLU A 278 -23.85 -12.13 -32.10
C GLU A 278 -25.33 -12.53 -32.00
N TYR A 279 -26.20 -11.65 -31.51
CA TYR A 279 -27.65 -11.87 -31.48
C TYR A 279 -28.28 -11.97 -32.87
N GLU A 280 -27.91 -11.09 -33.80
CA GLU A 280 -28.35 -11.15 -35.21
C GLU A 280 -27.89 -12.44 -35.89
N GLU A 281 -26.69 -12.93 -35.56
CA GLU A 281 -26.17 -14.19 -36.08
C GLU A 281 -26.89 -15.40 -35.47
N GLU A 282 -27.25 -15.37 -34.18
CA GLU A 282 -28.10 -16.39 -33.56
C GLU A 282 -29.51 -16.42 -34.16
N GLU A 283 -30.15 -15.27 -34.36
CA GLU A 283 -31.44 -15.17 -35.04
C GLU A 283 -31.33 -15.60 -36.51
N ARG A 284 -30.21 -15.28 -37.16
CA ARG A 284 -29.89 -15.77 -38.51
C ARG A 284 -29.77 -17.29 -38.54
N GLN A 285 -29.17 -17.91 -37.52
CA GLN A 285 -29.08 -19.37 -37.42
C GLN A 285 -30.47 -20.01 -37.20
N LYS A 286 -31.31 -19.40 -36.36
CA LYS A 286 -32.68 -19.90 -36.11
C LYS A 286 -33.59 -19.83 -37.33
N ARG A 287 -33.38 -18.85 -38.22
CA ARG A 287 -34.17 -18.66 -39.46
C ARG A 287 -33.63 -19.44 -40.67
N LEU A 288 -32.54 -20.19 -40.56
CA LEU A 288 -32.01 -20.98 -41.68
C LEU A 288 -33.01 -22.06 -42.10
N GLY A 289 -33.22 -22.18 -43.41
CA GLY A 289 -34.03 -23.23 -43.99
C GLY A 289 -33.39 -24.62 -43.89
N PRO A 290 -34.10 -25.67 -44.34
CA PRO A 290 -33.68 -27.07 -44.20
C PRO A 290 -32.35 -27.42 -44.87
N GLY A 291 -31.88 -26.61 -45.82
CA GLY A 291 -30.57 -26.73 -46.48
C GLY A 291 -29.51 -25.74 -45.97
N GLY A 292 -29.74 -25.06 -44.85
CA GLY A 292 -28.79 -24.12 -44.24
C GLY A 292 -28.66 -22.78 -44.96
N LEU A 293 -29.61 -22.45 -45.85
CA LEU A 293 -29.68 -21.16 -46.52
C LEU A 293 -30.71 -20.25 -45.83
N ASP A 294 -30.40 -18.97 -45.77
CA ASP A 294 -31.30 -17.96 -45.21
C ASP A 294 -32.39 -17.57 -46.23
N PRO A 295 -33.69 -17.70 -45.89
CA PRO A 295 -34.79 -17.29 -46.77
C PRO A 295 -34.69 -15.83 -47.24
N VAL A 296 -34.22 -14.91 -46.39
CA VAL A 296 -34.15 -13.48 -46.73
C VAL A 296 -33.03 -13.23 -47.75
N GLU A 297 -31.84 -13.80 -47.52
CA GLU A 297 -30.70 -13.67 -48.43
C GLU A 297 -30.97 -14.35 -49.78
N VAL A 298 -31.65 -15.50 -49.77
CA VAL A 298 -32.03 -16.16 -51.02
C VAL A 298 -33.02 -15.30 -51.77
N TYR A 299 -34.08 -14.80 -51.14
CA TYR A 299 -35.08 -13.95 -51.79
C TYR A 299 -34.48 -12.67 -52.41
N GLU A 300 -33.61 -11.95 -51.69
CA GLU A 300 -32.94 -10.75 -52.22
C GLU A 300 -32.02 -11.04 -53.41
N SER A 301 -31.46 -12.25 -53.48
CA SER A 301 -30.58 -12.70 -54.57
C SER A 301 -31.32 -13.30 -55.78
N LEU A 302 -32.65 -13.43 -55.72
CA LEU A 302 -33.46 -13.94 -56.83
C LEU A 302 -33.64 -12.87 -57.91
N PRO A 303 -33.82 -13.26 -59.19
CA PRO A 303 -34.21 -12.33 -60.24
C PRO A 303 -35.51 -11.60 -59.90
N ALA A 304 -35.61 -10.32 -60.27
CA ALA A 304 -36.79 -9.48 -59.97
C ALA A 304 -38.12 -10.08 -60.47
N GLU A 305 -38.08 -10.88 -61.54
CA GLU A 305 -39.25 -11.61 -62.05
C GLU A 305 -39.68 -12.75 -61.11
N MET A 306 -38.73 -13.47 -60.50
CA MET A 306 -39.03 -14.48 -59.49
C MET A 306 -39.46 -13.86 -58.15
N GLN A 307 -38.84 -12.75 -57.73
CA GLN A 307 -39.24 -12.02 -56.52
C GLN A 307 -40.72 -11.62 -56.59
N LYS A 308 -41.15 -11.04 -57.73
CA LYS A 308 -42.57 -10.70 -57.98
C LYS A 308 -43.50 -11.92 -57.92
N CYS A 309 -43.06 -13.08 -58.42
CA CYS A 309 -43.86 -14.30 -58.32
C CYS A 309 -44.09 -14.73 -56.86
N PHE A 310 -43.09 -14.55 -55.99
CA PHE A 310 -43.22 -14.82 -54.55
C PHE A 310 -44.05 -13.75 -53.82
N ASP A 311 -43.97 -12.48 -54.24
CA ASP A 311 -44.77 -11.37 -53.69
C ASP A 311 -46.27 -11.51 -54.01
N GLU A 312 -46.57 -11.85 -55.27
CA GLU A 312 -47.94 -12.04 -55.76
C GLU A 312 -48.50 -13.42 -55.42
N LYS A 313 -47.67 -14.32 -54.85
CA LYS A 313 -47.99 -15.72 -54.55
C LYS A 313 -48.54 -16.50 -55.75
N ASP A 314 -48.06 -16.18 -56.95
CA ASP A 314 -48.53 -16.78 -58.19
C ASP A 314 -47.60 -17.92 -58.65
N ILE A 315 -48.07 -19.15 -58.43
CA ILE A 315 -47.36 -20.38 -58.81
C ILE A 315 -47.29 -20.55 -60.34
N GLN A 316 -48.28 -20.05 -61.08
CA GLN A 316 -48.32 -20.17 -62.55
C GLN A 316 -47.32 -19.20 -63.17
N MET A 317 -47.24 -17.98 -62.66
CA MET A 317 -46.24 -17.00 -63.07
C MET A 317 -44.81 -17.50 -62.79
N LEU A 318 -44.58 -18.15 -61.65
CA LEU A 318 -43.29 -18.75 -61.31
C LEU A 318 -42.91 -19.86 -62.30
N GLN A 319 -43.85 -20.71 -62.70
CA GLN A 319 -43.63 -21.77 -63.70
C GLN A 319 -43.33 -21.21 -65.09
N GLU A 320 -44.00 -20.13 -65.50
CA GLU A 320 -43.72 -19.47 -66.78
C GLU A 320 -42.34 -18.82 -66.80
N VAL A 321 -41.97 -18.15 -65.72
CA VAL A 321 -40.65 -17.50 -65.57
C VAL A 321 -39.54 -18.56 -65.57
N ILE A 322 -39.74 -19.68 -64.86
CA ILE A 322 -38.82 -20.83 -64.88
C ILE A 322 -38.69 -21.45 -66.27
N SER A 323 -39.78 -21.52 -67.04
CA SER A 323 -39.76 -22.09 -68.41
C SER A 323 -39.08 -21.20 -69.44
N LYS A 324 -38.99 -19.88 -69.16
CA LYS A 324 -38.34 -18.88 -70.03
C LYS A 324 -36.85 -18.72 -69.72
N MET A 325 -36.40 -19.10 -68.52
CA MET A 325 -34.99 -19.04 -68.12
C MET A 325 -34.17 -20.23 -68.64
N ASP A 326 -32.84 -20.08 -68.62
CA ASP A 326 -31.95 -21.20 -68.93
C ASP A 326 -32.17 -22.36 -67.92
N PRO A 327 -32.28 -23.62 -68.39
CA PRO A 327 -32.55 -24.77 -67.51
C PRO A 327 -31.54 -24.95 -66.37
N THR A 328 -30.29 -24.49 -66.54
CA THR A 328 -29.26 -24.59 -65.50
C THR A 328 -29.42 -23.52 -64.42
N GLU A 329 -29.79 -22.30 -64.81
CA GLU A 329 -30.06 -21.18 -63.90
C GLU A 329 -31.35 -21.41 -63.11
N ALA A 330 -32.41 -21.87 -63.78
CA ALA A 330 -33.68 -22.19 -63.14
C ALA A 330 -33.52 -23.28 -62.06
N LYS A 331 -32.74 -24.33 -62.35
CA LYS A 331 -32.44 -25.40 -61.39
C LYS A 331 -31.60 -24.88 -60.21
N HIS A 332 -30.66 -23.97 -60.47
CA HIS A 332 -29.84 -23.34 -59.44
C HIS A 332 -30.68 -22.48 -58.47
N HIS A 333 -31.54 -21.59 -58.98
CA HIS A 333 -32.39 -20.74 -58.14
C HIS A 333 -33.48 -21.54 -57.42
N MET A 334 -34.12 -22.52 -58.08
CA MET A 334 -35.15 -23.36 -57.46
C MET A 334 -34.58 -24.22 -56.33
N LYS A 335 -33.39 -24.81 -56.51
CA LYS A 335 -32.72 -25.56 -55.44
C LYS A 335 -32.45 -24.66 -54.22
N ARG A 336 -32.02 -23.42 -54.43
CA ARG A 336 -31.80 -22.45 -53.35
C ARG A 336 -33.10 -22.04 -52.66
N CYS A 337 -34.21 -21.92 -53.40
CA CYS A 337 -35.53 -21.66 -52.81
C CYS A 337 -36.01 -22.82 -51.93
N ILE A 338 -35.69 -24.06 -52.28
CA ILE A 338 -36.02 -25.25 -51.48
C ILE A 338 -35.11 -25.34 -50.25
N ASP A 339 -33.80 -25.17 -50.45
CA ASP A 339 -32.78 -25.26 -49.39
C ASP A 339 -32.92 -24.13 -48.35
N SER A 340 -33.51 -22.98 -48.73
CA SER A 340 -33.86 -21.89 -47.81
C SER A 340 -35.27 -21.97 -47.22
N GLY A 341 -36.10 -22.93 -47.68
CA GLY A 341 -37.48 -23.06 -47.21
C GLY A 341 -38.48 -22.05 -47.81
N LEU A 342 -38.06 -21.20 -48.76
CA LEU A 342 -38.95 -20.31 -49.53
C LEU A 342 -39.95 -21.09 -50.41
N TRP A 343 -39.59 -22.30 -50.83
CA TRP A 343 -40.46 -23.17 -51.64
C TRP A 343 -40.41 -24.60 -51.13
N VAL A 344 -41.55 -25.13 -50.68
CA VAL A 344 -41.67 -26.54 -50.29
C VAL A 344 -42.17 -27.33 -51.51
N PRO A 345 -41.37 -28.26 -52.08
CA PRO A 345 -41.84 -29.12 -53.17
C PRO A 345 -43.06 -29.91 -52.70
N ASN A 346 -44.16 -29.84 -53.44
CA ASN A 346 -45.35 -30.65 -53.17
C ASN A 346 -44.99 -32.15 -53.23
N SER A 347 -44.71 -32.74 -52.08
CA SER A 347 -44.63 -34.18 -51.89
C SER A 347 -45.87 -34.65 -51.13
N GLY A 348 -46.95 -34.85 -51.87
CA GLY A 348 -48.11 -35.62 -51.42
C GLY A 348 -49.03 -34.92 -50.42
N GLU A 349 -50.33 -35.11 -50.64
CA GLU A 349 -51.41 -34.69 -49.75
C GLU A 349 -51.19 -35.18 -48.30
N GLY A 350 -51.42 -34.27 -47.35
CA GLY A 350 -51.76 -34.61 -45.96
C GLY A 350 -50.65 -34.45 -44.92
N LYS A 351 -50.56 -33.24 -44.34
CA LYS A 351 -50.47 -33.02 -42.89
C LYS A 351 -50.66 -31.53 -42.59
N GLU A 352 -51.84 -31.20 -42.10
CA GLU A 352 -52.08 -29.98 -41.32
C GLU A 352 -51.23 -30.09 -40.04
N GLU A 353 -50.27 -29.20 -39.86
CA GLU A 353 -49.84 -28.77 -38.53
C GLU A 353 -49.93 -27.25 -38.51
N GLU A 354 -50.99 -26.76 -37.88
CA GLU A 354 -51.12 -25.38 -37.42
C GLU A 354 -49.94 -25.06 -36.50
N GLY A 355 -48.94 -24.36 -37.02
CA GLY A 355 -47.97 -23.63 -36.21
C GLY A 355 -48.65 -22.37 -35.67
N THR A 356 -49.24 -22.49 -34.50
CA THR A 356 -49.76 -21.39 -33.69
C THR A 356 -48.76 -20.24 -33.61
N TYR A 357 -49.24 -19.05 -33.97
CA TYR A 357 -48.62 -17.77 -33.63
C TYR A 357 -48.66 -17.63 -32.11
N GLU A 358 -47.53 -17.84 -31.43
CA GLU A 358 -47.39 -17.32 -30.06
C GLU A 358 -47.29 -15.79 -30.16
N GLU A 359 -48.42 -15.13 -29.89
CA GLU A 359 -48.45 -13.73 -29.49
C GLU A 359 -47.43 -13.52 -28.36
N VAL A 360 -46.38 -12.75 -28.65
CA VAL A 360 -45.52 -12.16 -27.63
C VAL A 360 -46.40 -11.30 -26.73
N LYS A 361 -46.72 -11.82 -25.54
CA LYS A 361 -47.30 -11.04 -24.45
C LYS A 361 -46.33 -9.90 -24.12
N ARG A 362 -46.75 -8.67 -24.40
CA ARG A 362 -46.16 -7.47 -23.80
C ARG A 362 -46.40 -7.52 -22.29
N GLU A 363 -45.33 -7.63 -21.51
CA GLU A 363 -45.39 -7.32 -20.08
C GLU A 363 -45.69 -5.83 -19.90
N PRO A 364 -46.60 -5.44 -18.97
CA PRO A 364 -46.91 -4.05 -18.71
C PRO A 364 -45.79 -3.37 -17.90
N GLU A 365 -45.49 -2.13 -18.28
CA GLU A 365 -44.71 -1.17 -17.51
C GLU A 365 -45.22 -1.06 -16.07
N GLU A 366 -44.41 -1.45 -15.09
CA GLU A 366 -44.57 -0.97 -13.71
C GLU A 366 -44.20 0.52 -13.67
N THR A 367 -45.23 1.36 -13.76
CA THR A 367 -45.20 2.71 -13.19
C THR A 367 -45.15 2.57 -11.67
N LYS A 368 -44.03 2.95 -11.06
CA LYS A 368 -43.96 3.27 -9.63
C LYS A 368 -43.96 4.78 -9.46
N GLU A 369 -45.05 5.25 -8.86
CA GLU A 369 -45.04 6.37 -7.93
C GLU A 369 -44.03 6.15 -6.79
#